data_AF-A0A946VGR9-F1
#
_entry.id   AF-A0A946VGR9-F1
#
_cell.length_a   1.000
_cell.length_b   1.000
_cell.length_c   1.000
_cell.angle_alpha   90.00
_cell.angle_beta   90.00
_cell.angle_gamma   90.00
#
_symmetry.space_group_name_H-M   'P 1'
#
loop_
_entity.id
_entity.type
_entity.pdbx_description
1 polymer ?
#
loop_
_entity_poly.entity_id
_entity_poly.type
_entity_poly.pdbx_seq_one_letter_code
_entity_poly.pdbx_strand_id
1 'polypeptide(L)'
;MISHLLLSVLLCFLFVLPVSFVSANMVLSEAIIHFEPGKPLRKDIEVENPSSENLYVEITPAVVSEPGTKSEKRITITDPRESGLLVTPNKIVVPPGGRKLVRLVSLEPLGEKERVYRVTFKPVVGDLETEQIGIKDKIGYEVLI
;
A
#
# COMPACT_ATOMS: atom_id res chain seq x y z
N MET A 1 -41.44 -24.61 30.54
CA MET A 1 -40.80 -24.84 29.22
C MET A 1 -40.80 -23.58 28.34
N ILE A 2 -41.93 -22.87 28.19
CA ILE A 2 -42.02 -21.65 27.34
C ILE A 2 -41.15 -20.49 27.86
N SER A 3 -41.00 -20.30 29.17
CA SER A 3 -40.16 -19.22 29.72
C SER A 3 -38.66 -19.44 29.51
N HIS A 4 -38.18 -20.68 29.56
CA HIS A 4 -36.78 -21.01 29.23
C HIS A 4 -36.49 -20.86 27.74
N LEU A 5 -37.48 -21.12 26.87
CA LEU A 5 -37.40 -20.89 25.43
C LEU A 5 -37.37 -19.39 25.10
N LEU A 6 -38.20 -18.58 25.76
CA LEU A 6 -38.19 -17.11 25.64
C LEU A 6 -36.89 -16.49 26.17
N LEU A 7 -36.36 -17.00 27.29
CA LEU A 7 -35.12 -16.54 27.88
C LEU A 7 -33.90 -16.89 27.01
N SER A 8 -33.91 -18.05 26.35
CA SER A 8 -32.84 -18.46 25.42
C SER A 8 -32.88 -17.72 24.08
N VAL A 9 -34.07 -17.34 23.58
CA VAL A 9 -34.22 -16.46 22.41
C VAL A 9 -33.73 -15.04 22.72
N LEU A 10 -34.03 -14.51 23.91
CA LEU A 10 -33.55 -13.19 24.35
C LEU A 10 -32.02 -13.17 24.55
N LEU A 11 -31.44 -14.27 25.04
CA LEU A 11 -29.99 -14.42 25.23
C LEU A 11 -29.24 -14.55 23.89
N CYS A 12 -29.84 -15.18 22.86
CA CYS A 12 -29.27 -15.23 21.52
C CYS A 12 -29.27 -13.86 20.82
N PHE A 13 -30.26 -13.01 21.09
CA PHE A 13 -30.31 -11.67 20.51
C PHE A 13 -29.24 -10.73 21.12
N LEU A 14 -28.81 -10.99 22.36
CA LEU A 14 -27.79 -10.20 23.05
C LEU A 14 -26.35 -10.46 22.55
N PHE A 15 -26.12 -11.48 21.72
CA PHE A 15 -24.79 -11.84 21.21
C PHE A 15 -24.49 -11.31 19.80
N VAL A 16 -25.40 -10.56 19.17
CA VAL A 16 -25.13 -9.86 17.90
C VAL A 16 -24.45 -8.53 18.21
N LEU A 17 -23.22 -8.59 18.71
CA LEU A 17 -22.37 -7.39 18.79
C LEU A 17 -22.04 -6.94 17.36
N PRO A 18 -22.21 -5.66 17.01
CA PRO A 18 -21.78 -5.15 15.71
C PRO A 18 -20.26 -5.24 15.65
N VAL A 19 -19.74 -6.26 14.96
CA VAL A 19 -18.33 -6.31 14.61
C VAL A 19 -18.08 -5.17 13.64
N SER A 20 -17.41 -4.13 14.10
CA SER A 20 -16.98 -3.04 13.21
C SER A 20 -15.93 -3.61 12.27
N PHE A 21 -16.32 -3.81 11.00
CA PHE A 21 -15.39 -4.23 9.96
C PHE A 21 -14.41 -3.10 9.70
N VAL A 22 -13.18 -3.24 10.21
CA VAL A 22 -12.07 -2.39 9.78
C VAL A 22 -11.74 -2.78 8.34
N SER A 23 -12.14 -1.95 7.39
CA SER A 23 -11.79 -2.14 5.98
C SER A 23 -10.37 -1.63 5.75
N ALA A 24 -9.57 -2.38 4.99
CA ALA A 24 -8.25 -1.93 4.57
C ALA A 24 -8.38 -0.61 3.80
N ASN A 25 -7.54 0.37 4.09
CA ASN A 25 -7.68 1.71 3.51
C ASN A 25 -6.98 1.89 2.16
N MET A 26 -6.24 0.88 1.68
CA MET A 26 -5.50 0.91 0.41
C MET A 26 -5.27 -0.53 -0.08
N VAL A 27 -5.42 -0.77 -1.39
CA VAL A 27 -5.09 -2.05 -2.04
C VAL A 27 -4.19 -1.78 -3.24
N LEU A 28 -3.19 -2.63 -3.45
CA LEU A 28 -2.29 -2.57 -4.61
C LEU A 28 -2.53 -3.75 -5.54
N SER A 29 -2.47 -3.53 -6.86
CA SER A 29 -2.64 -4.60 -7.86
C SER A 29 -1.53 -5.65 -7.83
N GLU A 30 -0.30 -5.24 -7.50
CA GLU A 30 0.89 -6.09 -7.50
C GLU A 30 1.79 -5.75 -6.30
N ALA A 31 2.33 -6.79 -5.65
CA ALA A 31 3.29 -6.65 -4.55
C ALA A 31 4.74 -6.93 -4.97
N ILE A 32 4.92 -7.57 -6.14
CA ILE A 32 6.22 -7.90 -6.72
C ILE A 32 6.12 -7.63 -8.22
N ILE A 33 7.11 -6.93 -8.77
CA ILE A 33 7.22 -6.66 -10.20
C ILE A 33 8.60 -7.10 -10.67
N HIS A 34 8.66 -7.70 -11.85
CA HIS A 34 9.90 -8.00 -12.53
C HIS A 34 9.92 -7.35 -13.90
N PHE A 35 11.02 -6.66 -14.22
CA PHE A 35 11.30 -6.22 -15.58
C PHE A 35 12.07 -7.31 -16.32
N GLU A 36 11.50 -7.81 -17.42
CA GLU A 36 12.08 -8.89 -18.22
C GLU A 36 12.78 -8.36 -19.49
N PRO A 37 13.88 -9.00 -19.94
CA PRO A 37 14.50 -8.68 -21.21
C PRO A 37 13.53 -8.80 -22.38
N GLY A 38 13.56 -7.83 -23.30
CA GLY A 38 12.69 -7.79 -24.48
C GLY A 38 11.23 -7.42 -24.19
N LYS A 39 10.86 -7.14 -22.93
CA LYS A 39 9.56 -6.56 -22.57
C LYS A 39 9.66 -5.05 -22.38
N PRO A 40 8.55 -4.31 -22.41
CA PRO A 40 8.55 -2.91 -22.04
C PRO A 40 9.11 -2.72 -20.63
N LEU A 41 10.10 -1.84 -20.49
CA LEU A 41 10.70 -1.43 -19.22
C LEU A 41 9.81 -0.44 -18.45
N ARG A 42 8.49 -0.65 -18.54
CA ARG A 42 7.45 0.16 -17.91
C ARG A 42 6.35 -0.75 -17.39
N LYS A 43 5.93 -0.53 -16.15
CA LYS A 43 4.83 -1.21 -15.47
C LYS A 43 4.02 -0.20 -14.68
N ASP A 44 2.73 -0.45 -14.52
CA ASP A 44 1.84 0.41 -13.73
C ASP A 44 1.30 -0.42 -12.56
N ILE A 45 1.36 0.13 -11.35
CA ILE A 45 0.68 -0.38 -10.16
C ILE A 45 -0.62 0.39 -10.00
N GLU A 46 -1.73 -0.32 -9.85
CA GLU A 46 -2.99 0.30 -9.48
C GLU A 46 -3.12 0.38 -7.97
N VAL A 47 -3.41 1.59 -7.49
CA VAL A 47 -3.73 1.89 -6.09
C VAL A 47 -5.23 2.10 -5.99
N GLU A 48 -5.91 1.19 -5.30
CA GLU A 48 -7.35 1.26 -5.06
C GLU A 48 -7.65 1.76 -3.64
N ASN A 49 -8.72 2.55 -3.51
CA ASN A 49 -9.25 3.03 -2.25
C ASN A 49 -10.66 2.46 -2.02
N PRO A 50 -10.80 1.37 -1.25
CA PRO A 50 -12.11 0.79 -0.95
C PRO A 50 -12.86 1.54 0.17
N SER A 51 -12.25 2.57 0.78
CA SER A 51 -12.85 3.34 1.87
C SER A 51 -13.81 4.42 1.38
N SER A 52 -14.57 5.00 2.31
CA SER A 52 -15.49 6.11 2.07
C SER A 52 -14.83 7.50 2.16
N GLU A 53 -13.53 7.58 2.48
CA GLU A 53 -12.77 8.84 2.61
C GLU A 53 -11.75 8.97 1.47
N ASN A 54 -11.27 10.17 1.19
CA ASN A 54 -10.13 10.35 0.28
C ASN A 54 -8.88 9.66 0.87
N LEU A 55 -8.19 8.88 0.04
CA LEU A 55 -6.90 8.29 0.37
C LEU A 55 -5.77 9.15 -0.23
N TYR A 56 -4.91 9.67 0.63
CA TYR A 56 -3.68 10.34 0.22
C TYR A 56 -2.52 9.36 0.37
N VAL A 57 -1.70 9.21 -0.67
CA VAL A 57 -0.58 8.27 -0.65
C VAL A 57 0.70 8.99 -1.04
N GLU A 58 1.73 8.80 -0.23
CA GLU A 58 3.11 9.13 -0.57
C GLU A 58 3.81 7.87 -1.08
N ILE A 59 4.50 7.99 -2.22
CA ILE A 59 5.20 6.92 -2.90
C ILE A 59 6.70 7.23 -2.90
N THR A 60 7.47 6.37 -2.25
CA THR A 60 8.91 6.58 -2.06
C THR A 60 9.70 5.38 -2.54
N PRO A 61 10.48 5.50 -3.64
CA PRO A 61 11.37 4.44 -4.09
C PRO A 61 12.72 4.44 -3.35
N ALA A 62 13.26 3.26 -3.13
CA ALA A 62 14.59 3.02 -2.57
C ALA A 62 15.30 1.90 -3.34
N VAL A 63 16.62 2.02 -3.49
CA VAL A 63 17.48 0.93 -3.95
C VAL A 63 17.75 -0.01 -2.78
N VAL A 64 17.75 -1.32 -3.03
CA VAL A 64 18.21 -2.31 -2.05
C VAL A 64 19.68 -2.63 -2.29
N SER A 65 20.55 -2.21 -1.38
CA SER A 65 21.96 -2.58 -1.41
C SER A 65 22.17 -3.95 -0.75
N GLU A 66 23.06 -4.78 -1.30
CA GLU A 66 23.40 -6.11 -0.78
C GLU A 66 22.15 -6.99 -0.49
N PRO A 67 21.24 -7.15 -1.47
CA PRO A 67 19.96 -7.83 -1.25
C PRO A 67 20.15 -9.27 -0.78
N GLY A 68 19.31 -9.71 0.17
CA GLY A 68 19.35 -11.07 0.71
C GLY A 68 20.51 -11.36 1.66
N THR A 69 21.31 -10.35 2.02
CA THR A 69 22.39 -10.46 3.01
C THR A 69 22.00 -9.84 4.35
N LYS A 70 22.79 -10.10 5.41
CA LYS A 70 22.63 -9.41 6.70
C LYS A 70 22.95 -7.91 6.65
N SER A 71 23.63 -7.48 5.59
CA SER A 71 24.00 -6.09 5.35
C SER A 71 23.00 -5.34 4.46
N GLU A 72 21.84 -5.95 4.15
CA GLU A 72 20.83 -5.34 3.30
C GLU A 72 20.39 -3.97 3.84
N LYS A 73 20.40 -2.94 2.98
CA LYS A 73 19.92 -1.59 3.32
C LYS A 73 19.05 -1.03 2.20
N ARG A 74 18.11 -0.18 2.61
CA ARG A 74 17.31 0.64 1.70
C ARG A 74 17.95 2.01 1.59
N ILE A 75 18.35 2.38 0.38
CA ILE A 75 18.94 3.68 0.07
C ILE A 75 17.90 4.47 -0.72
N THR A 76 17.37 5.54 -0.12
CA THR A 76 16.38 6.40 -0.76
C THR A 76 16.89 6.93 -2.09
N ILE A 77 16.05 6.90 -3.12
CA ILE A 77 16.37 7.45 -4.43
C ILE A 77 16.11 8.96 -4.42
N THR A 78 17.15 9.75 -4.64
CA THR A 78 17.07 11.22 -4.80
C THR A 78 17.06 11.64 -6.27
N ASP A 79 17.84 10.96 -7.12
CA ASP A 79 17.83 11.12 -8.57
C ASP A 79 17.49 9.78 -9.25
N PRO A 80 16.32 9.67 -9.93
CA PRO A 80 15.96 8.51 -10.72
C PRO A 80 16.99 8.12 -11.79
N ARG A 81 17.70 9.11 -12.37
CA ARG A 81 18.69 8.86 -13.43
C ARG A 81 19.92 8.13 -12.90
N GLU A 82 20.31 8.39 -11.66
CA GLU A 82 21.41 7.70 -11.00
C GLU A 82 21.01 6.31 -10.51
N SER A 83 19.78 6.16 -10.03
CA SER A 83 19.29 4.88 -9.49
C SER A 83 18.80 3.91 -10.57
N GLY A 84 18.42 4.41 -11.75
CA GLY A 84 17.87 3.62 -12.85
C GLY A 84 16.38 3.30 -12.73
N LEU A 85 15.67 3.82 -11.71
CA LEU A 85 14.24 3.61 -11.53
C LEU A 85 13.50 4.94 -11.35
N LEU A 86 12.55 5.21 -12.24
CA LEU A 86 11.58 6.30 -12.11
C LEU A 86 10.25 5.76 -11.61
N VAL A 87 9.73 6.38 -10.55
CA VAL A 87 8.39 6.12 -10.02
C VAL A 87 7.60 7.42 -10.09
N THR A 88 6.44 7.41 -10.76
CA THR A 88 5.65 8.61 -10.99
C THR A 88 4.13 8.36 -10.97
N PRO A 89 3.34 9.26 -10.36
CA PRO A 89 3.77 10.37 -9.50
C PRO A 89 4.24 9.85 -8.11
N ASN A 90 4.90 10.72 -7.33
CA ASN A 90 5.34 10.41 -5.95
C ASN A 90 4.28 10.71 -4.88
N LYS A 91 3.19 11.40 -5.24
CA LYS A 91 2.03 11.65 -4.38
C LYS A 91 0.75 11.55 -5.21
N ILE A 92 -0.27 10.92 -4.66
CA ILE A 92 -1.60 10.79 -5.27
C ILE A 92 -2.71 11.03 -4.26
N VAL A 93 -3.86 11.42 -4.79
CA VAL A 93 -5.14 11.38 -4.09
C VAL A 93 -6.05 10.41 -4.83
N VAL A 94 -6.54 9.40 -4.11
CA VAL A 94 -7.47 8.39 -4.61
C VAL A 94 -8.84 8.64 -3.98
N PRO A 95 -9.87 9.04 -4.76
CA PRO A 95 -11.22 9.25 -4.24
C PRO A 95 -11.83 7.98 -3.62
N PRO A 96 -12.90 8.11 -2.81
CA PRO A 96 -13.65 6.97 -2.29
C PRO A 96 -14.09 6.01 -3.40
N GLY A 97 -13.86 4.71 -3.24
CA GLY A 97 -14.12 3.68 -4.25
C GLY A 97 -13.30 3.82 -5.55
N GLY A 98 -12.32 4.72 -5.58
CA GLY A 98 -11.54 5.06 -6.76
C GLY A 98 -10.27 4.23 -6.93
N ARG A 99 -9.62 4.44 -8.07
CA ARG A 99 -8.32 3.85 -8.42
C ARG A 99 -7.40 4.87 -9.09
N LYS A 100 -6.09 4.75 -8.90
CA LYS A 100 -5.06 5.56 -9.57
C LYS A 100 -3.87 4.69 -9.97
N LEU A 101 -3.27 5.00 -11.12
CA LEU A 101 -2.06 4.32 -11.58
C LEU A 101 -0.80 5.05 -11.10
N VAL A 102 0.16 4.28 -10.59
CA VAL A 102 1.53 4.71 -10.33
C VAL A 102 2.45 3.97 -11.28
N ARG A 103 3.17 4.72 -12.09
CA ARG A 103 4.02 4.21 -13.16
C ARG A 103 5.44 4.02 -12.69
N LEU A 104 5.96 2.83 -12.94
CA LEU A 104 7.35 2.43 -12.77
C LEU A 104 8.02 2.35 -14.14
N VAL A 105 9.18 2.96 -14.28
CA VAL A 105 9.99 2.89 -15.51
C VAL A 105 11.42 2.59 -15.12
N SER A 106 11.97 1.50 -15.64
CA SER A 106 13.42 1.29 -15.61
C SER A 106 14.06 2.18 -16.68
N LEU A 107 14.93 3.09 -16.25
CA LEU A 107 15.53 4.12 -17.12
C LEU A 107 16.75 3.62 -17.88
N GLU A 108 17.25 2.44 -17.52
CA GLU A 108 18.41 1.82 -18.13
C GLU A 108 18.04 0.42 -18.64
N PRO A 109 18.73 -0.08 -19.67
CA PRO A 109 18.61 -1.46 -20.08
C PRO A 109 18.90 -2.42 -18.91
N LEU A 110 18.24 -3.58 -18.94
CA LEU A 110 18.55 -4.66 -18.00
C LEU A 110 19.99 -5.12 -18.26
N GLY A 111 20.85 -4.93 -17.27
CA GLY A 111 22.25 -5.34 -17.32
C GLY A 111 22.45 -6.79 -16.87
N GLU A 112 23.71 -7.22 -16.82
CA GLU A 112 24.09 -8.56 -16.37
C GLU A 112 23.85 -8.79 -14.87
N LYS A 113 23.74 -7.72 -14.09
CA LYS A 113 23.44 -7.77 -12.65
C LYS A 113 22.04 -7.25 -12.39
N GLU A 114 21.26 -8.04 -11.65
CA GLU A 114 19.95 -7.64 -11.15
C GLU A 114 20.08 -6.46 -10.20
N ARG A 115 19.17 -5.49 -10.33
CA ARG A 115 19.03 -4.36 -9.41
C ARG A 115 17.68 -4.50 -8.73
N VAL A 116 17.72 -4.48 -7.41
CA VAL A 116 16.55 -4.69 -6.57
C VAL A 116 16.13 -3.36 -5.96
N TYR A 117 14.85 -3.06 -6.01
CA TYR A 117 14.28 -1.86 -5.43
C TYR A 117 13.10 -2.19 -4.51
N ARG A 118 12.81 -1.23 -3.65
CA ARG A 118 11.61 -1.23 -2.82
C ARG A 118 10.86 0.07 -3.04
N VAL A 119 9.57 -0.03 -3.32
CA VAL A 119 8.70 1.13 -3.50
C VAL A 119 7.67 1.12 -2.38
N THR A 120 7.78 2.08 -1.48
CA THR A 120 6.87 2.22 -0.34
C THR A 120 5.67 3.05 -0.76
N PHE A 121 4.47 2.50 -0.59
CA PHE A 121 3.19 3.18 -0.70
C PHE A 121 2.66 3.41 0.70
N LYS A 122 2.70 4.66 1.17
CA LYS A 122 2.32 5.03 2.53
C LYS A 122 1.07 5.92 2.52
N PRO A 123 -0.05 5.49 3.13
CA PRO A 123 -1.16 6.39 3.37
C PRO A 123 -0.71 7.51 4.32
N VAL A 124 -0.98 8.75 3.94
CA VAL A 124 -0.70 9.94 4.75
C VAL A 124 -2.01 10.63 5.13
N VAL A 125 -2.01 11.29 6.28
CA VAL A 125 -3.14 12.12 6.73
C VAL A 125 -2.67 13.57 6.80
N GLY A 126 -3.57 14.51 6.52
CA GLY A 126 -3.37 15.90 6.90
C GLY A 126 -3.52 16.08 8.40
N ASP A 127 -3.31 17.30 8.89
CA ASP A 127 -3.49 17.61 10.30
C ASP A 127 -4.90 17.25 10.76
N LEU A 128 -4.97 16.41 11.80
CA LEU A 128 -6.22 15.96 12.38
C LEU A 128 -6.61 16.95 13.47
N GLU A 129 -7.58 17.83 13.19
CA GLU A 129 -8.23 18.62 14.23
C GLU A 129 -9.28 17.74 14.92
N THR A 130 -8.88 17.02 15.98
CA THR A 130 -9.83 16.24 16.78
C THR A 130 -9.69 16.57 18.27
N GLU A 131 -10.81 16.87 18.93
CA GLU A 131 -10.87 17.07 20.39
C GLU A 131 -10.85 15.73 21.16
N GLN A 132 -10.96 14.60 20.46
CA GLN A 132 -10.96 13.26 21.05
C GLN A 132 -9.69 12.48 20.66
N ILE A 133 -9.11 11.77 21.63
CA ILE A 133 -7.99 10.86 21.42
C ILE A 133 -8.52 9.60 20.71
N GLY A 134 -8.10 9.39 19.46
CA GLY A 134 -8.38 8.17 18.68
C GLY A 134 -7.12 7.68 17.96
N ILE A 135 -6.94 6.37 17.88
CA ILE A 135 -5.87 5.75 17.09
C ILE A 135 -6.43 5.45 15.69
N LYS A 136 -5.81 6.04 14.65
CA LYS A 136 -6.14 5.76 13.25
C LYS A 136 -5.00 4.97 12.62
N ASP A 137 -5.14 3.65 12.59
CA ASP A 137 -4.14 2.77 11.98
C ASP A 137 -4.12 2.92 10.45
N LYS A 138 -2.90 3.01 9.90
CA LYS A 138 -2.65 3.06 8.46
C LYS A 138 -1.61 2.02 8.10
N ILE A 139 -1.96 1.16 7.16
CA ILE A 139 -1.08 0.12 6.65
C ILE A 139 -0.43 0.64 5.37
N GLY A 140 0.90 0.74 5.37
CA GLY A 140 1.69 0.96 4.16
C GLY A 140 2.13 -0.36 3.56
N TYR A 141 2.34 -0.37 2.25
CA TYR A 141 2.88 -1.52 1.52
C TYR A 141 4.25 -1.19 0.95
N GLU A 142 5.12 -2.19 0.88
CA GLU A 142 6.45 -2.05 0.28
C GLU A 142 6.59 -3.08 -0.85
N VAL A 143 6.48 -2.59 -2.08
CA VAL A 143 6.52 -3.41 -3.29
C VAL A 143 7.96 -3.72 -3.66
N LEU A 144 8.25 -4.98 -3.98
CA LEU A 144 9.54 -5.42 -4.51
C LEU A 144 9.57 -5.24 -6.02
N ILE A 145 10.61 -4.58 -6.53
CA ILE A 145 10.87 -4.42 -7.97
C ILE A 145 12.23 -5.00 -8.31
#